data_AF-A0A7W0QWE5-F1
#
_entry.id   AF-A0A7W0QWE5-F1
#
_cell.length_a   1.000
_cell.length_b   1.000
_cell.length_c   1.000
_cell.angle_alpha   90.00
_cell.angle_beta   90.00
_cell.angle_gamma   90.00
#
_symmetry.space_group_name_H-M   'P 1'
#
loop_
_entity.id
_entity.type
_entity.pdbx_description
1 polymer ?
#
loop_
_entity_poly.entity_id
_entity_poly.type
_entity_poly.pdbx_seq_one_letter_code
_entity_poly.pdbx_strand_id
1 'polypeptide(L)'
;MAALALAGILFGSTFQVVQDAVERADVLAFLAVRFLFGAAVLWPLARRRPSSQHEIRDGVLAGGLLLVGFVLQTIGLRSTSAATSAFITYLLVV
;
A
#
# COMPACT_ATOMS: atom_id res chain seq x y z
N MET A 1 -12.44 -19.38 -3.33
CA MET A 1 -13.46 -18.37 -3.70
C MET A 1 -13.67 -17.32 -2.62
N ALA A 2 -14.03 -17.69 -1.38
CA ALA A 2 -14.30 -16.73 -0.30
C ALA A 2 -13.12 -15.76 0.02
N ALA A 3 -11.88 -16.25 0.05
CA ALA A 3 -10.70 -15.41 0.32
C ALA A 3 -10.46 -14.33 -0.75
N LEU A 4 -10.69 -14.65 -2.03
CA LEU A 4 -10.55 -13.69 -3.14
C LEU A 4 -11.66 -12.63 -3.10
N ALA A 5 -12.89 -13.05 -2.78
CA ALA A 5 -14.01 -12.12 -2.61
C ALA A 5 -13.75 -11.15 -1.45
N LEU A 6 -13.26 -11.66 -0.31
CA LEU A 6 -12.89 -10.83 0.83
C LEU A 6 -11.75 -9.87 0.49
N ALA A 7 -10.72 -10.35 -0.21
CA ALA A 7 -9.62 -9.49 -0.65
C ALA A 7 -10.11 -8.36 -1.57
N GLY A 8 -11.03 -8.66 -2.50
CA GLY A 8 -11.63 -7.65 -3.38
C GLY A 8 -12.42 -6.59 -2.61
N ILE A 9 -13.24 -7.01 -1.63
CA ILE A 9 -14.01 -6.09 -0.77
C ILE A 9 -13.07 -5.20 0.05
N LEU A 10 -12.09 -5.80 0.73
CA LEU A 10 -11.13 -5.07 1.53
C LEU A 10 -10.35 -4.07 0.68
N PHE A 11 -9.83 -4.51 -0.48
CA PHE A 11 -9.09 -3.64 -1.38
C PHE A 11 -9.94 -2.48 -1.91
N GLY A 12 -11.15 -2.74 -2.41
CA GLY A 12 -12.05 -1.69 -2.89
C GLY A 12 -12.42 -0.67 -1.81
N SER A 13 -12.75 -1.14 -0.60
CA SER A 13 -13.10 -0.25 0.52
C SER A 13 -11.94 0.64 0.97
N THR A 14 -10.68 0.20 0.81
CA THR A 14 -9.53 0.99 1.26
C THR A 14 -9.34 2.29 0.49
N PHE A 15 -9.76 2.39 -0.78
CA PHE A 15 -9.65 3.64 -1.53
C PHE A 15 -10.45 4.77 -0.89
N GLN A 16 -11.68 4.48 -0.46
CA GLN A 16 -12.54 5.47 0.20
C GLN A 16 -11.97 5.89 1.56
N VAL A 17 -11.48 4.92 2.35
CA VAL A 17 -10.87 5.20 3.67
C VAL A 17 -9.58 6.01 3.53
N VAL A 18 -8.73 5.68 2.56
CA VAL A 18 -7.49 6.41 2.30
C VAL A 18 -7.80 7.82 1.83
N GLN A 19 -8.79 8.01 0.96
CA GLN A 19 -9.19 9.32 0.46
C GLN A 19 -9.60 10.26 1.63
N ASP A 20 -10.50 9.83 2.52
CA ASP A 20 -10.89 10.64 3.70
C ASP A 20 -9.70 10.89 4.64
N ALA A 21 -8.80 9.91 4.81
CA ALA A 21 -7.61 10.08 5.65
C ALA A 21 -6.64 11.14 5.09
N VAL A 22 -6.40 11.16 3.77
CA VAL A 22 -5.44 12.09 3.14
C VAL A 22 -6.01 13.46 2.82
N GLU A 23 -7.34 13.62 2.94
CA GLU A 23 -7.98 14.95 3.01
C GLU A 23 -7.70 15.63 4.36
N ARG A 24 -7.48 14.86 5.43
CA ARG A 24 -7.25 15.35 6.80
C ARG A 24 -5.79 15.32 7.24
N ALA A 25 -4.95 14.51 6.60
CA ALA A 25 -3.56 14.31 6.93
C ALA A 25 -2.62 14.48 5.72
N ASP A 26 -1.35 14.75 5.99
CA ASP A 26 -0.31 14.75 4.96
C ASP A 26 -0.11 13.34 4.38
N VAL A 27 0.12 13.27 3.06
CA VAL A 27 0.28 12.00 2.33
C VAL A 27 1.47 11.21 2.85
N LEU A 28 2.61 11.86 3.09
CA LEU A 28 3.82 11.17 3.55
C LEU A 28 3.65 10.68 4.98
N ALA A 29 3.03 11.47 5.84
CA ALA A 29 2.73 11.07 7.21
C ALA A 29 1.79 9.86 7.27
N PHE A 30 0.71 9.88 6.48
CA PHE A 30 -0.22 8.74 6.38
C PHE A 30 0.47 7.47 5.88
N LEU A 31 1.26 7.57 4.81
CA LEU A 31 2.00 6.44 4.25
C LEU A 31 3.05 5.90 5.24
N ALA A 32 3.77 6.77 5.93
CA ALA A 32 4.76 6.38 6.93
C ALA A 32 4.12 5.54 8.03
N VAL A 33 2.99 5.99 8.60
CA VAL A 33 2.25 5.23 9.61
C VAL A 33 1.78 3.89 9.05
N ARG A 34 1.21 3.88 7.84
CA ARG A 34 0.72 2.65 7.19
C ARG A 34 1.82 1.61 7.00
N PHE A 35 2.98 2.01 6.48
CA PHE A 35 4.11 1.10 6.27
C PHE A 35 4.78 0.67 7.57
N LEU A 36 4.93 1.57 8.54
CA LEU A 36 5.47 1.22 9.87
C LEU A 36 4.57 0.22 10.60
N PHE A 37 3.25 0.42 10.52
CA PHE A 37 2.29 -0.53 11.09
C PHE A 37 2.39 -1.90 10.41
N GLY A 38 2.40 -1.94 9.08
CA GLY A 38 2.59 -3.17 8.32
C GLY A 38 3.91 -3.87 8.66
N ALA A 39 5.01 -3.13 8.76
CA ALA A 39 6.31 -3.64 9.16
C ALA A 39 6.27 -4.22 10.59
N ALA A 40 5.67 -3.53 11.55
CA ALA A 40 5.56 -3.99 12.93
C ALA A 40 4.72 -5.28 13.04
N VAL A 41 3.64 -5.40 12.27
CA VAL A 41 2.79 -6.61 12.23
C VAL A 41 3.53 -7.80 11.60
N LEU A 42 4.31 -7.56 10.55
CA LEU A 42 5.03 -8.62 9.82
C LEU A 42 6.38 -8.98 10.45
N TRP A 43 6.97 -8.09 11.25
CA TRP A 43 8.28 -8.27 11.88
C TRP A 43 8.44 -9.58 12.66
N PRO A 44 7.46 -10.03 13.49
CA PRO A 44 7.58 -11.28 14.23
C PRO A 44 7.62 -12.53 13.35
N LEU A 45 7.08 -12.46 12.12
CA LEU A 45 7.14 -13.52 11.13
C LEU A 45 8.47 -13.47 10.38
N ALA A 46 8.92 -12.27 9.98
CA ALA A 46 10.17 -12.07 9.27
C ALA A 46 11.38 -12.57 10.08
N ARG A 47 11.45 -12.25 11.38
CA ARG A 47 12.57 -12.65 12.26
C ARG A 47 12.71 -14.17 12.45
N ARG A 48 11.68 -14.97 12.12
CA ARG A 48 11.71 -16.44 12.26
C ARG A 48 12.33 -17.12 11.05
N ARG A 49 12.60 -16.39 9.96
CA ARG A 49 13.18 -16.91 8.73
C ARG A 49 14.69 -16.63 8.70
N PRO A 50 15.51 -17.57 8.19
CA PRO A 50 16.91 -17.30 7.93
C PRO A 50 17.02 -16.24 6.82
N SER A 51 17.82 -15.19 7.08
CA SER A 51 17.97 -14.09 6.12
C SER A 51 19.14 -14.31 5.17
N SER A 52 18.95 -13.97 3.89
CA SER A 52 20.01 -13.97 2.89
C SER A 52 20.71 -12.60 2.80
N GLN A 53 22.02 -12.56 2.51
CA GLN A 53 22.78 -11.30 2.42
C GLN A 53 22.22 -10.29 1.39
N HIS A 54 21.52 -10.77 0.36
CA HIS A 54 20.92 -9.92 -0.67
C HIS A 54 19.49 -9.47 -0.33
N GLU A 55 18.85 -10.08 0.66
CA GLU A 55 17.43 -9.89 0.97
C GLU A 55 17.13 -8.47 1.45
N ILE A 56 18.04 -7.86 2.22
CA ILE A 56 17.91 -6.47 2.67
C ILE A 56 18.01 -5.51 1.48
N ARG A 57 18.97 -5.72 0.58
CA ARG A 57 19.14 -4.87 -0.61
C ARG A 57 17.91 -4.94 -1.51
N ASP A 58 17.45 -6.15 -1.79
CA ASP A 58 16.31 -6.38 -2.67
C ASP A 58 15.02 -5.87 -2.01
N GLY A 59 14.89 -6.01 -0.68
CA GLY A 59 13.80 -5.44 0.10
C GLY A 59 13.77 -3.91 0.11
N VAL A 60 14.94 -3.25 0.21
CA VAL A 60 15.05 -1.78 0.14
C VAL A 60 14.72 -1.29 -1.27
N LEU A 61 15.20 -1.96 -2.32
CA LEU A 61 14.87 -1.62 -3.71
C LEU A 61 13.37 -1.77 -3.99
N ALA A 62 12.80 -2.94 -3.66
CA ALA A 62 11.37 -3.20 -3.85
C ALA A 62 10.51 -2.25 -3.00
N GLY A 63 10.87 -2.04 -1.73
CA GLY A 63 10.19 -1.12 -0.84
C GLY A 63 10.26 0.34 -1.32
N GLY A 64 11.40 0.77 -1.85
CA GLY A 64 11.56 2.10 -2.43
C GLY A 64 10.69 2.31 -3.66
N LEU A 65 10.68 1.37 -4.61
CA LEU A 65 9.80 1.43 -5.78
C LEU A 65 8.32 1.43 -5.38
N LEU A 66 7.96 0.60 -4.40
CA LEU A 66 6.60 0.51 -3.87
C LEU A 66 6.19 1.82 -3.20
N LEU A 67 7.06 2.43 -2.40
CA LEU A 67 6.82 3.73 -1.78
C LEU A 67 6.57 4.82 -2.83
N VAL A 68 7.39 4.89 -3.88
CA VAL A 68 7.20 5.84 -4.98
C VAL A 68 5.84 5.62 -5.65
N GLY A 69 5.48 4.38 -5.95
CA GLY A 69 4.17 4.03 -6.51
C GLY A 69 3.01 4.47 -5.61
N PHE A 70 3.09 4.20 -4.30
CA PHE A 70 2.06 4.59 -3.34
C PHE A 70 1.95 6.10 -3.18
N VAL A 71 3.06 6.85 -3.17
CA VAL A 71 3.04 8.31 -3.11
C VAL A 71 2.34 8.88 -4.34
N LEU A 72 2.74 8.45 -5.54
CA LEU A 72 2.11 8.90 -6.79
C LEU A 72 0.62 8.54 -6.84
N GLN A 73 0.25 7.32 -6.44
CA GLN A 73 -1.14 6.89 -6.37
C GLN A 73 -1.95 7.73 -5.38
N THR A 74 -1.40 7.99 -4.19
CA THR A 74 -2.12 8.71 -3.12
C THR A 74 -2.26 10.21 -3.45
N ILE A 75 -1.27 10.81 -4.10
CA ILE A 75 -1.37 12.16 -4.66
C ILE A 75 -2.46 12.19 -5.75
N GLY A 76 -2.46 11.21 -6.66
CA GLY A 76 -3.51 11.09 -7.69
C GLY A 76 -4.91 10.92 -7.10
N LEU A 77 -5.02 10.19 -5.99
CA LEU A 77 -6.28 10.01 -5.26
C LEU A 77 -6.80 11.32 -4.65
N ARG A 78 -5.94 12.26 -4.25
CA ARG A 78 -6.37 13.58 -3.78
C ARG A 78 -6.97 14.44 -4.90
N SER A 79 -6.50 14.24 -6.13
CA SER A 79 -6.92 15.00 -7.31
C SER A 79 -8.07 14.35 -8.09
N THR A 80 -8.48 13.13 -7.72
CA THR A 80 -9.48 12.33 -8.44
C THR A 80 -10.46 11.68 -7.46
N SER A 81 -11.53 11.05 -7.96
CA SER A 81 -12.42 10.27 -7.09
C SER A 81 -11.82 8.90 -6.78
N ALA A 82 -12.11 8.33 -5.60
CA ALA A 82 -11.78 6.95 -5.25
C ALA A 82 -12.17 5.96 -6.34
N ALA A 83 -13.33 6.14 -6.98
CA ALA A 83 -13.81 5.29 -8.07
C ALA A 83 -12.90 5.36 -9.30
N THR A 84 -12.49 6.57 -9.71
CA THR A 84 -11.57 6.77 -10.84
C THR A 84 -10.18 6.23 -10.54
N SER A 85 -9.65 6.48 -9.34
CA SER A 85 -8.33 6.00 -8.94
C SER A 85 -8.29 4.48 -8.83
N ALA A 86 -9.35 3.85 -8.32
CA ALA A 86 -9.50 2.40 -8.30
C ALA A 86 -9.58 1.84 -9.72
N PHE A 87 -10.40 2.44 -10.60
CA PHE A 87 -10.52 2.02 -12.00
C PHE A 87 -9.18 2.07 -12.75
N ILE A 88 -8.43 3.17 -12.64
CA ILE A 88 -7.10 3.30 -13.26
C ILE A 88 -6.14 2.25 -12.70
N THR A 89 -6.17 2.01 -11.38
CA THR A 89 -5.32 0.97 -10.76
C THR A 89 -5.67 -0.41 -11.32
N TYR A 90 -6.95 -0.75 -11.47
CA TYR A 90 -7.38 -2.02 -12.07
C TYR A 90 -7.03 -2.16 -13.55
N LEU A 91 -7.07 -1.08 -14.33
CA LEU A 91 -6.72 -1.11 -15.76
C LEU A 91 -5.23 -1.44 -15.97
N LEU A 92 -4.37 -1.08 -15.02
CA LEU A 92 -2.93 -1.35 -15.05
C LEU A 92 -2.56 -2.75 -14.51
N VAL A 93 -3.50 -3.47 -13.88
CA VAL A 93 -3.31 -4.87 -13.51
C VAL A 93 -3.53 -5.73 -14.76
N VAL A 94 -2.44 -6.04 -15.47
CA VAL A 94 -2.39 -6.99 -16.60
C VAL A 94 -2.02 -8.38 -16.09
#